data_AF-A0A8T7K453-F1
#
_entry.id   AF-A0A8T7K453-F1
#
_cell.length_a   1.000
_cell.length_b   1.000
_cell.length_c   1.000
_cell.angle_alpha   90.00
_cell.angle_beta   90.00
_cell.angle_gamma   90.00
#
_symmetry.space_group_name_H-M   'P 1'
#
loop_
_entity.id
_entity.type
_entity.pdbx_description
1 polymer ?
#
loop_
_entity_poly.entity_id
_entity_poly.type
_entity_poly.pdbx_seq_one_letter_code
_entity_poly.pdbx_strand_id
1 'polypeptide(L)'
;MKYGLSRAIPMGILGFLLGLLLTIGLRAWQGLDPIWDAEVGIILGTLISSILFVWSMGAFDPAMSAHGEAHGDEHAAAEHTHHAPEEDKPGTIVTGYVFQVTTWTIIVLLTIAVFAFWPGGFTVLQTNDALGSTASIGYQTINLFGTDVVFSELTLFLLLVIWTLISLALAGGVIGLVMYALSRQVKQVKGKAPDPAALVPPAPARWLSRGATWLLKRLPEPPQPRR
;
A
#
# COMPACT_ATOMS: atom_id res chain seq x y z
N MET A 1 -14.97 -3.93 16.51
CA MET A 1 -14.62 -3.30 15.21
C MET A 1 -15.84 -3.07 14.29
N LYS A 2 -16.99 -2.56 14.78
CA LYS A 2 -18.21 -2.38 13.95
C LYS A 2 -18.30 -1.03 13.21
N TYR A 3 -17.52 -0.02 13.61
CA TYR A 3 -17.75 1.37 13.19
C TYR A 3 -17.03 1.79 11.90
N GLY A 4 -15.94 1.11 11.49
CA GLY A 4 -15.20 1.47 10.27
C GLY A 4 -15.88 0.99 8.98
N LEU A 5 -16.31 -0.27 8.95
CA LEU A 5 -16.86 -0.89 7.74
C LEU A 5 -18.21 -0.29 7.31
N SER A 6 -19.09 0.02 8.27
CA SER A 6 -20.41 0.59 7.99
C SER A 6 -20.33 1.99 7.38
N ARG A 7 -19.28 2.75 7.67
CA ARG A 7 -18.98 4.05 7.06
C ARG A 7 -18.21 3.91 5.75
N ALA A 8 -17.39 2.87 5.62
CA ALA A 8 -16.52 2.71 4.45
C ALA A 8 -17.27 2.40 3.16
N ILE A 9 -18.27 1.52 3.23
CA ILE A 9 -19.08 1.12 2.08
C ILE A 9 -19.78 2.33 1.42
N PRO A 10 -20.56 3.16 2.12
CA PRO A 10 -21.23 4.31 1.50
C PRO A 10 -20.23 5.36 0.98
N MET A 11 -19.10 5.56 1.65
CA MET A 11 -18.06 6.49 1.19
C MET A 11 -17.33 5.98 -0.06
N GLY A 12 -17.13 4.67 -0.19
CA GLY A 12 -16.61 4.05 -1.41
C GLY A 12 -17.56 4.25 -2.60
N ILE A 13 -18.87 4.07 -2.40
CA ILE A 13 -19.88 4.31 -3.44
C ILE A 13 -19.89 5.79 -3.84
N LEU A 14 -19.87 6.71 -2.87
CA LEU A 14 -19.78 8.14 -3.14
C LEU A 14 -18.50 8.52 -3.88
N GLY A 15 -17.36 7.92 -3.52
CA GLY A 15 -16.09 8.13 -4.21
C GLY A 15 -16.12 7.63 -5.65
N PHE A 16 -16.80 6.51 -5.91
CA PHE A 16 -17.00 6.02 -7.26
C PHE A 16 -17.81 7.00 -8.11
N LEU A 17 -18.96 7.46 -7.60
CA LEU A 17 -19.80 8.44 -8.29
C LEU A 17 -19.09 9.77 -8.51
N LEU A 18 -18.33 10.24 -7.52
CA LEU A 18 -17.52 11.45 -7.62
C LEU A 18 -16.45 11.28 -8.71
N GLY A 19 -15.79 10.13 -8.78
CA GLY A 19 -14.80 9.86 -9.81
C GLY A 19 -15.41 9.80 -11.22
N LEU A 20 -16.60 9.22 -11.38
CA LEU A 20 -17.32 9.28 -12.66
C LEU A 20 -17.63 10.72 -13.08
N LEU A 21 -18.12 11.54 -12.15
CA LEU A 21 -18.45 12.94 -12.40
C LEU A 21 -17.20 13.77 -12.71
N LEU A 22 -16.08 13.49 -12.03
CA LEU A 22 -14.79 14.11 -12.29
C LEU A 22 -14.30 13.79 -13.71
N THR A 23 -14.42 12.53 -14.15
CA THR A 23 -14.05 12.13 -15.51
C THR A 23 -14.85 12.90 -16.55
N ILE A 24 -16.18 13.01 -16.38
CA ILE A 24 -17.04 13.79 -17.27
C ILE A 24 -16.58 15.24 -17.31
N GLY A 25 -16.35 15.85 -16.15
CA GLY A 25 -15.94 17.25 -16.05
C GLY A 25 -14.59 17.51 -16.72
N LEU A 26 -13.60 16.65 -16.50
CA LEU A 26 -12.28 16.78 -17.09
C LEU A 26 -12.31 16.61 -18.61
N ARG A 27 -13.05 15.62 -19.12
CA ARG A 27 -13.16 15.38 -20.57
C ARG A 27 -13.94 16.49 -21.26
N ALA A 28 -15.03 16.95 -20.65
CA ALA A 28 -15.79 18.11 -21.14
C ALA A 28 -14.92 19.37 -21.20
N TRP A 29 -14.09 19.60 -20.17
CA TRP A 29 -13.17 20.74 -20.14
C TRP A 29 -12.05 20.63 -21.20
N GLN A 30 -11.61 19.41 -21.49
CA GLN A 30 -10.60 19.12 -22.52
C GLN A 30 -11.17 19.10 -23.95
N GLY A 31 -12.50 19.24 -24.12
CA GLY A 31 -13.14 19.17 -25.44
C GLY A 31 -12.98 17.81 -26.11
N LEU A 32 -12.88 16.73 -25.33
CA LEU A 32 -12.76 15.36 -25.85
C LEU A 32 -14.14 14.81 -26.19
N ASP A 33 -14.28 14.30 -27.42
CA ASP A 33 -15.46 13.56 -27.87
C ASP A 33 -15.13 12.06 -28.03
N PRO A 34 -15.91 11.14 -27.44
CA PRO A 34 -17.08 11.40 -26.60
C PRO A 34 -16.71 11.94 -25.20
N ILE A 35 -17.56 12.83 -24.67
CA ILE A 35 -17.45 13.38 -23.31
C ILE A 35 -17.50 12.25 -22.26
N TRP A 36 -18.32 11.23 -22.52
CA TRP A 36 -18.40 10.04 -21.69
C TRP A 36 -17.65 8.87 -22.32
N ASP A 37 -16.73 8.32 -21.56
CA ASP A 37 -15.95 7.14 -21.90
C ASP A 37 -15.99 6.20 -20.68
N ALA A 38 -16.64 5.06 -20.85
CA ALA A 38 -16.90 4.12 -19.77
C ALA A 38 -15.59 3.55 -19.19
N GLU A 39 -14.57 3.35 -20.03
CA GLU A 39 -13.30 2.78 -19.59
C GLU A 39 -12.57 3.74 -18.65
N VAL A 40 -12.41 4.99 -19.08
CA VAL A 40 -11.77 6.04 -18.27
C VAL A 40 -12.61 6.35 -17.01
N GLY A 41 -13.93 6.36 -17.14
CA GLY A 41 -14.86 6.51 -16.02
C GLY A 41 -14.65 5.44 -14.95
N ILE A 42 -14.65 4.17 -15.33
CA ILE A 42 -14.48 3.04 -14.41
C ILE A 42 -13.12 3.11 -13.72
N ILE A 43 -12.04 3.42 -14.44
CA ILE A 43 -10.69 3.52 -13.86
C ILE A 43 -10.62 4.64 -12.82
N LEU A 44 -11.06 5.85 -13.16
CA LEU A 44 -10.98 6.99 -12.24
C LEU A 44 -11.95 6.85 -11.07
N GLY A 45 -13.15 6.33 -11.34
CA GLY A 45 -14.16 5.98 -10.34
C GLY A 45 -13.64 4.98 -9.32
N THR A 46 -13.05 3.87 -9.76
CA THR A 46 -12.49 2.86 -8.84
C THR A 46 -11.32 3.39 -8.03
N LEU A 47 -10.46 4.23 -8.61
CA LEU A 47 -9.33 4.83 -7.90
C LEU A 47 -9.80 5.79 -6.79
N ILE A 48 -10.72 6.71 -7.09
CA ILE A 48 -11.27 7.66 -6.11
C ILE A 48 -12.12 6.93 -5.06
N SER A 49 -12.87 5.91 -5.47
CA SER A 49 -13.59 5.00 -4.56
C SER A 49 -12.65 4.36 -3.55
N SER A 50 -11.52 3.81 -3.99
CA SER A 50 -10.51 3.19 -3.13
C SER A 50 -9.94 4.19 -2.12
N ILE A 51 -9.60 5.41 -2.56
CA ILE A 51 -9.08 6.46 -1.68
C ILE A 51 -10.10 6.81 -0.59
N LEU A 52 -11.35 7.11 -0.96
CA LEU A 52 -12.39 7.45 0.01
C LEU A 52 -12.78 6.27 0.90
N PHE A 53 -12.72 5.05 0.39
CA PHE A 53 -12.95 3.82 1.15
C PHE A 53 -11.88 3.62 2.23
N VAL A 54 -10.59 3.71 1.88
CA VAL A 54 -9.48 3.59 2.83
C VAL A 54 -9.50 4.74 3.85
N TRP A 55 -9.77 5.96 3.38
CA TRP A 55 -9.89 7.12 4.26
C TRP A 55 -11.02 6.96 5.29
N SER A 56 -12.18 6.50 4.84
CA SER A 56 -13.36 6.30 5.69
C SER A 56 -13.26 5.09 6.62
N MET A 57 -12.41 4.09 6.31
CA MET A 57 -12.02 3.05 7.27
C MET A 57 -11.19 3.59 8.44
N GLY A 58 -10.77 4.85 8.40
CA GLY A 58 -9.98 5.45 9.47
C GLY A 58 -8.49 5.21 9.29
N ALA A 59 -7.98 5.28 8.05
CA ALA A 59 -6.55 5.22 7.78
C ALA A 59 -5.71 6.27 8.56
N PHE A 60 -6.37 7.29 9.13
CA PHE A 60 -5.76 8.29 10.00
C PHE A 60 -6.33 8.30 11.43
N ASP A 61 -7.11 7.29 11.83
CA ASP A 61 -7.63 7.21 13.21
C ASP A 61 -6.58 6.54 14.13
N PRO A 62 -5.97 7.29 15.06
CA PRO A 62 -4.98 6.73 15.99
C PRO A 62 -5.54 5.60 16.85
N ALA A 63 -6.87 5.57 17.07
CA ALA A 63 -7.53 4.54 17.87
C ALA A 63 -7.52 3.15 17.19
N MET A 64 -7.43 3.10 15.86
CA MET A 64 -7.24 1.84 15.11
C MET A 64 -5.81 1.30 15.22
N SER A 65 -4.83 2.17 15.54
CA SER A 65 -3.43 1.80 15.81
C SER A 65 -3.16 1.53 17.30
N ALA A 66 -4.10 1.84 18.20
CA ALA A 66 -3.94 1.77 19.65
C ALA A 66 -4.15 0.38 20.26
N HIS A 67 -4.38 -0.67 19.46
CA HIS A 67 -4.52 -2.05 19.98
C HIS A 67 -3.17 -2.77 20.19
N GLY A 68 -2.19 -2.06 20.74
CA GLY A 68 -0.99 -2.65 21.34
C GLY A 68 -0.95 -2.55 22.87
N GLU A 69 -1.66 -1.59 23.47
CA GLU A 69 -1.58 -1.30 24.91
C GLU A 69 -2.98 -1.31 25.54
N ALA A 70 -3.50 -2.50 25.81
CA ALA A 70 -4.65 -2.66 26.69
C ALA A 70 -4.45 -3.91 27.56
N HIS A 71 -3.30 -4.00 28.22
CA HIS A 71 -3.12 -4.81 29.42
C HIS A 71 -1.97 -4.22 30.23
N GLY A 72 -2.28 -3.33 31.18
CA GLY A 72 -1.30 -2.91 32.17
C GLY A 72 -1.54 -1.50 32.72
N ASP A 73 -2.72 -1.22 33.24
CA ASP A 73 -2.91 -0.06 34.11
C ASP A 73 -3.68 -0.48 35.37
N GLU A 74 -3.02 -1.32 36.16
CA GLU A 74 -3.16 -1.31 37.61
C GLU A 74 -1.72 -1.21 38.14
N HIS A 75 -1.21 0.01 38.28
CA HIS A 75 -0.19 0.47 39.24
C HIS A 75 0.45 1.78 38.74
N ALA A 76 -0.35 2.84 38.76
CA ALA A 76 0.18 4.19 38.87
C ALA A 76 0.73 4.38 40.30
N ALA A 77 2.04 4.23 40.48
CA ALA A 77 2.80 4.91 41.52
C ALA A 77 4.31 4.72 41.35
N ALA A 78 5.04 5.83 41.52
CA ALA A 78 6.48 5.96 41.78
C ALA A 78 7.44 6.11 40.57
N GLU A 79 7.68 7.39 40.24
CA GLU A 79 8.99 8.07 40.28
C GLU A 79 10.21 7.57 39.46
N HIS A 80 10.86 8.57 38.83
CA HIS A 80 12.24 8.66 38.33
C HIS A 80 12.57 8.33 36.86
N THR A 81 12.60 9.41 36.06
CA THR A 81 13.71 9.85 35.19
C THR A 81 14.85 8.86 34.93
N HIS A 82 14.79 8.20 33.77
CA HIS A 82 15.94 7.95 32.89
C HIS A 82 15.40 7.85 31.47
N HIS A 83 15.99 8.58 30.53
CA HIS A 83 15.66 8.50 29.09
C HIS A 83 15.88 7.07 28.59
N ALA A 84 14.81 6.26 28.58
CA ALA A 84 14.70 5.09 27.75
C ALA A 84 14.61 5.56 26.28
N PRO A 85 15.18 4.84 25.30
CA PRO A 85 14.91 5.13 23.90
C PRO A 85 13.39 5.06 23.74
N GLU A 86 12.76 6.18 23.33
CA GLU A 86 11.34 6.19 23.01
C GLU A 86 11.10 5.02 22.05
N GLU A 87 10.38 4.00 22.52
CA GLU A 87 9.92 2.93 21.66
C GLU A 87 9.09 3.61 20.56
N ASP A 88 9.61 3.58 19.32
CA ASP A 88 8.96 4.19 18.17
C ASP A 88 7.50 3.78 18.17
N LYS A 89 6.61 4.73 18.53
CA LYS A 89 5.18 4.47 18.60
C LYS A 89 4.77 3.79 17.30
N PRO A 90 4.12 2.62 17.32
CA PRO A 90 3.83 1.87 16.11
C PRO A 90 3.05 2.69 15.07
N GLY A 91 2.29 3.69 15.51
CA GLY A 91 1.62 4.66 14.63
C GLY A 91 2.57 5.52 13.79
N THR A 92 3.76 5.87 14.29
CA THR A 92 4.79 6.63 13.56
C THR A 92 5.38 5.80 12.42
N ILE A 93 5.55 4.50 12.65
CA ILE A 93 6.03 3.55 11.64
C ILE A 93 5.00 3.38 10.52
N VAL A 94 3.72 3.18 10.87
CA VAL A 94 2.64 3.02 9.88
C VAL A 94 2.41 4.32 9.09
N THR A 95 2.42 5.47 9.74
CA THR A 95 2.27 6.77 9.07
C THR A 95 3.45 7.05 8.13
N GLY A 96 4.67 6.68 8.52
CA GLY A 96 5.86 6.74 7.67
C GLY A 96 5.72 5.86 6.42
N TYR A 97 5.22 4.63 6.56
CA TYR A 97 5.00 3.74 5.41
C TYR A 97 3.87 4.22 4.49
N VAL A 98 2.77 4.75 5.04
CA VAL A 98 1.70 5.34 4.22
C VAL A 98 2.25 6.52 3.42
N PHE A 99 3.03 7.40 4.04
CA PHE A 99 3.65 8.53 3.35
C PHE A 99 4.65 8.08 2.28
N GLN A 100 5.47 7.06 2.59
CA GLN A 100 6.42 6.48 1.64
C GLN A 100 5.71 5.86 0.44
N VAL A 101 4.69 5.01 0.65
CA VAL A 101 3.91 4.38 -0.43
C VAL A 101 3.19 5.43 -1.29
N THR A 102 2.58 6.44 -0.65
CA THR A 102 1.90 7.52 -1.36
C THR A 102 2.90 8.33 -2.19
N THR A 103 4.07 8.65 -1.64
CA THR A 103 5.14 9.38 -2.34
C THR A 103 5.65 8.58 -3.54
N TRP A 104 5.93 7.28 -3.38
CA TRP A 104 6.36 6.43 -4.49
C TRP A 104 5.29 6.30 -5.57
N THR A 105 4.01 6.22 -5.19
CA THR A 105 2.90 6.17 -6.13
C THR A 105 2.80 7.48 -6.92
N ILE A 106 2.93 8.63 -6.26
CA ILE A 106 2.98 9.94 -6.93
C ILE A 106 4.18 10.03 -7.88
N ILE A 107 5.37 9.58 -7.46
CA ILE A 107 6.56 9.58 -8.32
C ILE A 107 6.35 8.71 -9.56
N VAL A 108 5.76 7.52 -9.41
CA VAL A 108 5.44 6.63 -10.54
C VAL A 108 4.44 7.29 -11.48
N LEU A 109 3.37 7.90 -10.95
CA LEU A 109 2.39 8.61 -11.76
C LEU A 109 2.99 9.82 -12.49
N LEU A 110 3.84 10.60 -11.82
CA LEU A 110 4.56 11.71 -12.44
C LEU A 110 5.52 11.21 -13.52
N THR A 111 6.19 10.08 -13.30
CA THR A 111 7.07 9.47 -14.30
C THR A 111 6.28 9.06 -15.53
N ILE A 112 5.15 8.38 -15.35
CA ILE A 112 4.23 8.01 -16.44
C ILE A 112 3.75 9.27 -17.18
N ALA A 113 3.36 10.32 -16.45
CA ALA A 113 2.93 11.59 -17.04
C ALA A 113 4.05 12.24 -17.87
N VAL A 114 5.29 12.28 -17.36
CA VAL A 114 6.45 12.78 -18.12
C VAL A 114 6.65 11.98 -19.40
N PHE A 115 6.57 10.66 -19.36
CA PHE A 115 6.66 9.82 -20.57
C PHE A 115 5.46 9.99 -21.50
N ALA A 116 4.28 10.30 -20.99
CA ALA A 116 3.08 10.55 -21.81
C ALA A 116 3.15 11.91 -22.52
N PHE A 117 3.72 12.95 -21.88
CA PHE A 117 3.87 14.29 -22.46
C PHE A 117 5.20 14.49 -23.22
N TRP A 118 6.12 13.52 -23.16
CA TRP A 118 7.39 13.58 -23.90
C TRP A 118 7.13 13.47 -25.41
N PRO A 119 7.68 14.38 -26.25
CA PRO A 119 7.54 14.27 -27.70
C PRO A 119 8.25 13.01 -28.20
N GLY A 120 7.46 11.99 -28.58
CA GLY A 120 7.94 10.64 -28.95
C GLY A 120 7.90 9.59 -27.83
N GLY A 121 7.23 9.86 -26.71
CA GLY A 121 7.03 8.91 -25.62
C GLY A 121 6.03 7.79 -25.94
N PHE A 122 5.76 6.92 -24.96
CA PHE A 122 4.78 5.84 -25.07
C PHE A 122 3.36 6.43 -25.11
N THR A 123 2.95 6.93 -26.26
CA THR A 123 1.56 7.25 -26.53
C THR A 123 0.84 5.91 -26.69
N VAL A 124 -0.19 5.65 -25.89
CA VAL A 124 -1.25 4.74 -26.32
C VAL A 124 -1.82 5.39 -27.56
N LEU A 125 -1.33 4.96 -28.73
CA LEU A 125 -1.90 5.35 -30.00
C LEU A 125 -3.33 4.82 -29.96
N GLN A 126 -4.28 5.66 -29.52
CA GLN A 126 -5.63 5.52 -30.00
C GLN A 126 -5.50 5.66 -31.51
N THR A 127 -5.59 4.52 -32.20
CA THR A 127 -5.89 4.49 -33.62
C THR A 127 -7.26 5.14 -33.75
N ASN A 128 -7.29 6.48 -33.80
CA ASN A 128 -8.42 7.29 -34.25
C ASN A 128 -8.56 7.04 -35.76
N ASP A 129 -8.82 5.81 -36.16
CA ASP A 129 -9.52 5.55 -37.39
C ASP A 129 -10.96 6.02 -37.15
N ALA A 130 -11.45 6.97 -37.95
CA ALA A 130 -12.82 7.44 -37.87
C ALA A 130 -13.85 6.34 -38.19
N LEU A 131 -13.39 5.18 -38.70
CA LEU A 131 -14.16 3.95 -38.86
C LEU A 131 -13.86 2.88 -37.78
N GLY A 132 -12.88 3.14 -36.90
CA GLY A 132 -12.56 2.34 -35.73
C GLY A 132 -13.61 2.54 -34.66
N SER A 133 -14.72 1.81 -34.77
CA SER A 133 -15.75 1.79 -33.75
C SER A 133 -15.14 1.34 -32.42
N THR A 134 -15.25 2.13 -31.36
CA THR A 134 -14.93 1.70 -29.99
C THR A 134 -15.86 0.58 -29.50
N ALA A 135 -16.92 0.27 -30.27
CA ALA A 135 -17.77 -0.89 -30.10
C ALA A 135 -17.39 -2.08 -31.01
N SER A 136 -16.44 -1.94 -31.94
CA SER A 136 -15.93 -3.08 -32.70
C SER A 136 -14.86 -3.79 -31.88
N ILE A 137 -15.22 -4.96 -31.35
CA ILE A 137 -14.27 -5.86 -30.71
C ILE A 137 -13.43 -6.48 -31.83
N GLY A 138 -12.11 -6.22 -31.83
CA GLY A 138 -11.18 -6.81 -32.79
C GLY A 138 -11.14 -8.33 -32.64
N TYR A 139 -10.88 -9.03 -33.76
CA TYR A 139 -10.65 -10.47 -33.75
C TYR A 139 -9.20 -10.74 -34.15
N GLN A 140 -8.51 -11.51 -33.33
CA GLN A 140 -7.13 -11.91 -33.55
C GLN A 140 -7.07 -13.43 -33.75
N THR A 141 -6.39 -13.85 -34.82
CA THR A 141 -6.10 -15.26 -35.08
C THR A 141 -4.85 -15.68 -34.32
N ILE A 142 -4.97 -16.71 -33.50
CA ILE A 142 -3.85 -17.33 -32.79
C ILE A 142 -3.77 -18.78 -33.27
N ASN A 143 -2.60 -19.18 -33.76
CA ASN A 143 -2.33 -20.57 -34.10
C ASN A 143 -2.03 -21.35 -32.81
N LEU A 144 -2.97 -22.20 -32.40
CA LEU A 144 -2.81 -23.10 -31.26
C LEU A 144 -2.71 -24.52 -31.80
N PHE A 145 -1.54 -25.14 -31.60
CA PHE A 145 -1.30 -26.53 -32.00
C PHE A 145 -1.56 -26.81 -33.49
N GLY A 146 -1.22 -25.87 -34.37
CA GLY A 146 -1.42 -26.01 -35.82
C GLY A 146 -2.85 -25.71 -36.29
N THR A 147 -3.75 -25.28 -35.40
CA THR A 147 -5.10 -24.84 -35.75
C THR A 147 -5.22 -23.34 -35.55
N ASP A 148 -5.69 -22.62 -36.57
CA ASP A 148 -5.96 -21.19 -36.46
C ASP A 148 -7.30 -20.97 -35.76
N VAL A 149 -7.23 -20.52 -34.51
CA VAL A 149 -8.40 -20.19 -33.71
C VAL A 149 -8.55 -18.68 -33.66
N VAL A 150 -9.73 -18.19 -34.04
CA VAL A 150 -10.08 -16.76 -34.00
C VAL A 150 -10.58 -16.43 -32.60
N PHE A 151 -9.89 -15.55 -31.89
CA PHE A 151 -10.32 -15.04 -30.60
C PHE A 151 -10.76 -13.59 -30.72
N SER A 152 -11.80 -13.22 -29.97
CA SER A 152 -12.13 -11.84 -29.71
C SER A 152 -11.08 -11.22 -28.77
N GLU A 153 -10.59 -10.02 -29.09
CA GLU A 153 -9.64 -9.27 -28.26
C GLU A 153 -10.17 -9.06 -26.84
N LEU A 154 -11.48 -8.83 -26.70
CA LEU A 154 -12.12 -8.72 -25.40
C LEU A 154 -12.03 -10.04 -24.62
N THR A 155 -12.17 -11.18 -25.28
CA THR A 155 -12.01 -12.49 -24.65
C THR A 155 -10.57 -12.72 -24.19
N LEU A 156 -9.57 -12.34 -25.00
CA LEU A 156 -8.16 -12.45 -24.63
C LEU A 156 -7.82 -11.52 -23.45
N PHE A 157 -8.33 -10.29 -23.47
CA PHE A 157 -8.16 -9.35 -22.36
C PHE A 157 -8.79 -9.88 -21.07
N LEU A 158 -10.01 -10.43 -21.15
CA LEU A 158 -10.71 -10.98 -19.98
C LEU A 158 -9.97 -12.22 -19.43
N LEU A 159 -9.44 -13.08 -20.29
CA LEU A 159 -8.56 -14.18 -19.88
C LEU A 159 -7.30 -13.67 -19.17
N LEU A 160 -6.68 -12.60 -19.68
CA LEU A 160 -5.52 -11.98 -19.03
C LEU A 160 -5.88 -11.40 -17.66
N VAL A 161 -7.03 -10.72 -17.54
CA VAL A 161 -7.52 -10.18 -16.26
C VAL A 161 -7.80 -11.30 -15.26
N ILE A 162 -8.48 -12.38 -15.67
CA ILE A 162 -8.71 -13.54 -14.79
C ILE A 162 -7.38 -14.15 -14.36
N TRP A 163 -6.46 -14.36 -15.31
CA TRP A 163 -5.14 -14.93 -15.03
C TRP A 163 -4.35 -14.09 -14.03
N THR A 164 -4.35 -12.76 -14.20
CA THR A 164 -3.64 -11.83 -13.31
C THR A 164 -4.27 -11.79 -11.91
N LEU A 165 -5.59 -11.84 -11.78
CA LEU A 165 -6.26 -11.93 -10.48
C LEU A 165 -5.95 -13.25 -9.77
N ILE A 166 -5.97 -14.37 -10.49
CA ILE A 166 -5.62 -15.69 -9.95
C ILE A 166 -4.15 -15.71 -9.52
N SER A 167 -3.23 -15.20 -10.35
CA SER A 167 -1.80 -15.19 -10.03
C SER A 167 -1.49 -14.32 -8.80
N LEU A 168 -2.15 -13.17 -8.67
CA LEU A 168 -2.02 -12.29 -7.51
C LEU A 168 -2.58 -12.95 -6.24
N ALA A 169 -3.76 -13.59 -6.33
CA ALA A 169 -4.35 -14.32 -5.21
C ALA A 169 -3.47 -15.50 -4.77
N LEU A 170 -2.88 -16.23 -5.71
CA LEU A 170 -1.94 -17.31 -5.41
C LEU A 170 -0.66 -16.78 -4.75
N ALA A 171 -0.04 -15.73 -5.30
CA ALA A 171 1.16 -15.14 -4.73
C ALA A 171 0.92 -14.61 -3.31
N GLY A 172 -0.16 -13.83 -3.12
CA GLY A 172 -0.56 -13.33 -1.81
C GLY A 172 -0.90 -14.45 -0.83
N GLY A 173 -1.60 -15.49 -1.28
CA GLY A 173 -1.92 -16.67 -0.50
C GLY A 173 -0.67 -17.43 -0.02
N VAL A 174 0.32 -17.63 -0.91
CA VAL A 174 1.60 -18.26 -0.56
C VAL A 174 2.35 -17.44 0.48
N ILE A 175 2.47 -16.12 0.28
CA ILE A 175 3.14 -15.24 1.26
C ILE A 175 2.42 -15.28 2.61
N GLY A 176 1.09 -15.23 2.61
CA GLY A 176 0.29 -15.32 3.83
C GLY A 176 0.48 -16.65 4.57
N LEU A 177 0.54 -17.76 3.83
CA LEU A 177 0.77 -19.09 4.39
C LEU A 177 2.17 -19.21 4.99
N VAL A 178 3.20 -18.67 4.32
CA VAL A 178 4.57 -18.61 4.85
C VAL A 178 4.61 -17.80 6.14
N MET A 179 4.01 -16.61 6.17
CA MET A 179 3.98 -15.78 7.38
C MET A 179 3.22 -16.46 8.51
N TYR A 180 2.11 -17.14 8.21
CA TYR A 180 1.38 -17.94 9.18
C TYR A 180 2.22 -19.09 9.73
N ALA A 181 2.94 -19.81 8.88
CA ALA A 181 3.83 -20.90 9.30
C ALA A 181 4.98 -20.39 10.20
N LEU A 182 5.58 -19.26 9.85
CA LEU A 182 6.62 -18.61 10.67
C LEU A 182 6.07 -18.13 12.02
N SER A 183 4.85 -17.59 12.05
CA SER A 183 4.22 -17.10 13.29
C SER A 183 3.99 -18.22 14.32
N ARG A 184 3.72 -19.46 13.86
CA ARG A 184 3.53 -20.62 14.76
C ARG A 184 4.78 -20.98 15.56
N GLN A 185 5.96 -20.58 15.10
CA GLN A 185 7.22 -20.82 15.81
C GLN A 185 7.49 -19.78 16.90
N VAL A 186 6.82 -18.63 16.85
CA VAL A 186 6.89 -17.61 17.90
C VAL A 186 5.91 -17.99 19.02
N LYS A 187 6.24 -19.04 19.78
CA LYS A 187 5.57 -19.28 21.06
C LYS A 187 6.05 -18.22 22.03
N GLN A 188 5.21 -17.22 22.30
CA GLN A 188 5.40 -16.32 23.43
C GLN A 188 5.44 -17.18 24.72
N VAL A 189 6.59 -17.24 25.36
CA VAL A 189 6.74 -17.87 26.68
C VAL A 189 6.08 -16.94 27.70
N LYS A 190 4.76 -17.07 27.86
CA LYS A 190 4.03 -16.36 28.92
C LYS A 190 4.27 -17.08 30.24
N GLY A 191 4.73 -16.33 31.26
CA GLY A 191 4.77 -16.80 32.65
C GLY A 191 6.07 -17.45 33.13
N LYS A 192 7.16 -17.43 32.34
CA LYS A 192 8.50 -17.78 32.82
C LYS A 192 9.34 -16.52 32.85
N ALA A 193 9.91 -16.17 34.01
CA ALA A 193 10.91 -15.11 34.07
C ALA A 193 12.00 -15.42 33.01
N PRO A 194 12.40 -14.44 32.19
CA PRO A 194 13.39 -14.68 31.15
C PRO A 194 14.63 -15.29 31.79
N ASP A 195 15.10 -16.40 31.23
CA ASP A 195 16.35 -17.03 31.65
C ASP A 195 17.44 -15.95 31.64
N PRO A 196 18.18 -15.72 32.75
CA PRO A 196 19.24 -14.72 32.80
C PRO A 196 20.23 -14.85 31.64
N ALA A 197 20.40 -16.05 31.09
CA ALA A 197 21.22 -16.30 29.90
C ALA A 197 20.60 -15.78 28.59
N ALA A 198 19.27 -15.72 28.49
CA ALA A 198 18.53 -15.21 27.34
C ALA A 198 18.43 -13.66 27.31
N LEU A 199 18.64 -13.01 28.46
CA LEU A 199 18.84 -11.56 28.55
C LEU A 199 20.22 -11.12 28.07
N VAL A 200 21.15 -12.06 27.88
CA VAL A 200 22.47 -11.75 27.32
C VAL A 200 22.36 -11.77 25.79
N PRO A 201 22.54 -10.63 25.09
CA PRO A 201 22.40 -10.58 23.64
C PRO A 201 23.33 -11.59 22.94
N PRO A 202 23.01 -12.06 21.72
CA PRO A 202 23.86 -13.00 20.99
C PRO A 202 25.28 -12.43 20.80
N ALA A 203 26.29 -13.30 20.76
CA ALA A 203 27.71 -12.93 20.65
C ALA A 203 28.03 -11.83 19.60
N PRO A 204 27.46 -11.85 18.37
CA PRO A 204 27.68 -10.76 17.41
C PRO A 204 27.13 -9.41 17.89
N ALA A 205 25.97 -9.38 18.54
CA ALA A 205 25.39 -8.16 19.09
C ALA A 205 26.20 -7.62 20.29
N ARG A 206 26.82 -8.51 21.09
CA ARG A 206 27.75 -8.11 22.17
C ARG A 206 29.02 -7.45 21.65
N TRP A 207 29.53 -7.90 20.50
CA TRP A 207 30.73 -7.31 19.90
C TRP A 207 30.44 -5.91 19.34
N LEU A 208 29.30 -5.74 18.67
CA LEU A 208 28.82 -4.45 18.17
C LEU A 208 28.53 -3.45 19.30
N SER A 209 27.86 -3.87 20.38
CA SER A 209 27.54 -2.97 21.50
C SER A 209 28.79 -2.53 22.29
N ARG A 210 29.81 -3.39 22.39
CA ARG A 210 31.12 -3.02 22.95
C ARG A 210 31.86 -2.01 22.06
N GLY A 211 31.76 -2.16 20.73
CA GLY A 211 32.28 -1.17 19.80
C GLY A 211 31.59 0.20 19.95
N ALA A 212 30.26 0.20 20.03
CA ALA A 212 29.46 1.42 20.21
C ALA A 212 29.76 2.13 21.54
N THR A 213 29.82 1.39 22.65
CA THR A 213 30.15 1.98 23.97
C THR A 213 31.59 2.48 24.06
N TRP A 214 32.54 1.81 23.41
CA TRP A 214 33.91 2.32 23.29
C TRP A 214 33.98 3.62 22.48
N LEU A 215 33.20 3.72 21.40
CA LEU A 215 33.15 4.90 20.55
C LEU A 215 32.49 6.08 21.27
N LEU A 216 31.39 5.83 21.99
CA LEU A 216 30.68 6.83 22.80
C LEU A 216 31.56 7.42 23.91
N LYS A 217 32.41 6.59 24.55
CA LYS A 217 33.36 7.08 25.56
C LYS A 217 34.49 7.94 25.01
N ARG A 218 34.71 7.95 23.68
CA ARG A 218 35.72 8.80 23.02
C ARG A 218 35.14 10.08 22.43
N LEU A 219 33.82 10.21 22.37
CA LEU A 219 33.21 11.46 21.93
C LEU A 219 33.36 12.51 23.04
N PRO A 220 33.80 13.73 22.73
CA PRO A 220 33.85 14.81 23.70
C PRO A 220 32.45 15.07 24.26
N GLU A 221 32.34 15.20 25.57
CA GLU A 221 31.06 15.45 26.22
C GLU A 221 30.43 16.74 25.65
N PRO A 222 29.12 16.72 25.35
CA PRO A 222 28.45 17.91 24.84
C PRO A 222 28.55 19.05 25.87
N PRO A 223 28.73 20.30 25.41
CA PRO A 223 28.88 21.44 26.30
C PRO A 223 27.64 21.55 27.19
N GLN A 224 27.84 21.54 28.52
CA GLN A 224 26.73 21.65 29.46
C GLN A 224 26.05 23.02 29.32
N PRO A 225 24.71 23.08 29.38
CA PRO A 225 23.98 24.35 29.29
C PRO A 225 24.35 25.22 30.49
N ARG A 226 24.87 26.43 30.22
CA ARG A 226 25.14 27.42 31.25
C ARG A 226 23.80 27.92 31.80
N ARG A 227 23.61 27.75 33.12
CA ARG A 227 22.49 28.35 33.86
C ARG A 227 22.65 29.87 33.97
#